data_AF-A0A4Q5SCN9-F1
#
_entry.id   AF-A0A4Q5SCN9-F1
#
_cell.length_a   1.000
_cell.length_b   1.000
_cell.length_c   1.000
_cell.angle_alpha   90.00
_cell.angle_beta   90.00
_cell.angle_gamma   90.00
#
_symmetry.space_group_name_H-M   'P 1'
#
loop_
_entity.id
_entity.type
_entity.pdbx_description
1 polymer ?
#
loop_
_entity_poly.entity_id
_entity_poly.type
_entity_poly.pdbx_seq_one_letter_code
_entity_poly.pdbx_strand_id
1 'polypeptide(L)'
;MRAMLILATLALAQAAPQQGPMKNFGDWVVACDNVKRCEMTSLLPEGGDWSDDGWQMAVSRDAGPGGPWTVELDGDGPASGVRLYVEGAPTASAAAVWRGTRFTGGDALAIVGAMANGKAAVVRDGAGKQIGRISLSGTSASLRFIDAEQGRAGTVSAAVATGTKPASAVPAAPPLPVIVSVRATGTSAALSDALLDQLWTQSDCAENYEDGNRPGVDRHALGGGATLVLIPCGAGAYNFSSVPYIVTAGQARVAAFDSAPGWTGDGPPMLV
;
A
#
# COMPACT_ATOMS: atom_id res chain seq x y z
N MET A 1 -21.22 57.84 -6.40
CA MET A 1 -20.13 56.87 -6.19
C MET A 1 -20.63 55.75 -5.30
N ARG A 2 -20.84 54.54 -5.83
CA ARG A 2 -21.07 53.33 -5.04
C ARG A 2 -20.17 52.25 -5.62
N ALA A 3 -19.10 51.92 -4.92
CA ALA A 3 -18.20 50.83 -5.25
C ALA A 3 -18.85 49.52 -4.79
N MET A 4 -19.11 48.62 -5.72
CA MET A 4 -19.51 47.24 -5.44
C MET A 4 -18.25 46.39 -5.32
N LEU A 5 -17.94 45.90 -4.12
CA LEU A 5 -16.95 44.84 -3.92
C LEU A 5 -17.57 43.50 -4.31
N ILE A 6 -16.99 42.84 -5.31
CA ILE A 6 -17.29 41.45 -5.66
C ILE A 6 -16.37 40.58 -4.81
N LEU A 7 -16.92 39.89 -3.81
CA LEU A 7 -16.23 38.81 -3.11
C LEU A 7 -16.21 37.59 -4.04
N ALA A 8 -15.06 37.31 -4.65
CA ALA A 8 -14.83 36.05 -5.35
C ALA A 8 -14.58 34.94 -4.33
N THR A 9 -15.57 34.08 -4.09
CA THR A 9 -15.39 32.82 -3.38
C THR A 9 -14.60 31.87 -4.28
N LEU A 10 -13.29 31.74 -4.06
CA LEU A 10 -12.52 30.64 -4.61
C LEU A 10 -12.96 29.35 -3.90
N ALA A 11 -13.81 28.57 -4.57
CA ALA A 11 -14.00 27.18 -4.21
C ALA A 11 -12.70 26.44 -4.50
N LEU A 12 -11.94 26.10 -3.46
CA LEU A 12 -10.86 25.13 -3.56
C LEU A 12 -11.50 23.79 -3.91
N ALA A 13 -11.48 23.43 -5.19
CA ALA A 13 -11.73 22.07 -5.61
C ALA A 13 -10.63 21.22 -4.95
N GLN A 14 -10.99 20.48 -3.89
CA GLN A 14 -10.11 19.45 -3.37
C GLN A 14 -9.96 18.41 -4.48
N ALA A 15 -8.73 18.23 -4.96
CA ALA A 15 -8.43 17.14 -5.87
C ALA A 15 -8.87 15.84 -5.19
N ALA A 16 -9.55 14.97 -5.93
CA ALA A 16 -9.95 13.67 -5.42
C ALA A 16 -8.71 12.94 -4.86
N PRO A 17 -8.82 12.21 -3.75
CA PRO A 17 -7.72 11.40 -3.24
C PRO A 17 -7.23 10.50 -4.36
N GLN A 18 -5.95 10.61 -4.72
CA GLN A 18 -5.33 9.72 -5.68
C GLN A 18 -4.41 8.77 -4.94
N GLN A 19 -4.41 7.51 -5.37
CA GLN A 19 -3.37 6.58 -4.96
C GLN A 19 -2.02 7.16 -5.34
N GLY A 20 -1.06 7.06 -4.42
CA GLY A 20 0.27 7.52 -4.70
C GLY A 20 0.94 6.65 -5.78
N PRO A 21 2.01 7.15 -6.40
CA PRO A 21 2.59 6.51 -7.56
C PRO A 21 3.20 5.16 -7.16
N MET A 22 2.97 4.14 -7.99
CA MET A 22 3.49 2.78 -7.81
C MET A 22 4.16 2.30 -9.10
N LYS A 23 5.29 1.60 -8.97
CA LYS A 23 6.04 1.03 -10.09
C LYS A 23 6.68 -0.30 -9.72
N ASN A 24 6.78 -1.18 -10.71
CA ASN A 24 7.58 -2.41 -10.64
C ASN A 24 8.90 -2.19 -11.38
N PHE A 25 9.99 -2.60 -10.77
CA PHE A 25 11.32 -2.61 -11.34
C PHE A 25 11.99 -3.94 -11.01
N GLY A 26 12.14 -4.81 -12.00
CA GLY A 26 12.70 -6.15 -11.78
C GLY A 26 11.93 -6.90 -10.71
N ASP A 27 12.64 -7.34 -9.67
CA ASP A 27 12.09 -8.14 -8.58
C ASP A 27 11.63 -7.26 -7.41
N TRP A 28 11.24 -6.00 -7.67
CA TRP A 28 10.83 -5.04 -6.65
C TRP A 28 9.62 -4.23 -7.10
N VAL A 29 8.70 -3.97 -6.17
CA VAL A 29 7.67 -2.93 -6.28
C VAL A 29 8.06 -1.76 -5.39
N VAL A 30 7.75 -0.54 -5.82
CA VAL A 30 7.92 0.68 -5.02
C VAL A 30 6.68 1.54 -5.13
N ALA A 31 6.25 2.11 -4.00
CA ALA A 31 5.16 3.06 -3.93
C ALA A 31 5.46 4.18 -2.93
N CYS A 32 4.81 5.33 -3.09
CA CYS A 32 4.82 6.40 -2.09
C CYS A 32 3.38 6.74 -1.69
N ASP A 33 3.16 7.08 -0.43
CA ASP A 33 1.85 7.54 0.05
C ASP A 33 1.64 9.05 -0.19
N ASN A 34 0.49 9.57 0.26
CA ASN A 34 0.08 10.96 0.09
C ASN A 34 0.90 11.95 0.95
N VAL A 35 1.69 11.47 1.92
CA VAL A 35 2.70 12.28 2.64
C VAL A 35 4.11 12.00 2.15
N LYS A 36 4.23 11.38 0.97
CA LYS A 36 5.48 11.04 0.29
C LYS A 36 6.39 10.12 1.10
N ARG A 37 5.87 9.38 2.09
CA ARG A 37 6.60 8.25 2.66
C ARG A 37 6.60 7.15 1.60
N CYS A 38 7.79 6.68 1.24
CA CYS A 38 7.93 5.68 0.19
C CYS A 38 8.37 4.34 0.79
N GLU A 39 7.89 3.27 0.19
CA GLU A 39 8.27 1.90 0.52
C GLU A 39 8.56 1.13 -0.77
N MET A 40 9.63 0.35 -0.77
CA MET A 40 9.91 -0.65 -1.80
C MET A 40 10.02 -2.03 -1.16
N THR A 41 9.42 -3.03 -1.78
CA THR A 41 9.33 -4.39 -1.25
C THR A 41 9.76 -5.39 -2.32
N SER A 42 10.55 -6.37 -1.91
CA SER A 42 11.02 -7.43 -2.79
C SER A 42 9.85 -8.32 -3.21
N LEU A 43 9.80 -8.65 -4.50
CA LEU A 43 8.92 -9.63 -5.08
C LEU A 43 9.68 -10.96 -5.25
N LEU A 44 8.94 -12.06 -5.26
CA LEU A 44 9.51 -13.32 -5.70
C LEU A 44 9.83 -13.21 -7.21
N PRO A 45 11.05 -13.57 -7.65
CA PRO A 45 11.39 -13.58 -9.07
C PRO A 45 10.45 -14.51 -9.87
N GLU A 46 10.22 -14.18 -11.14
CA GLU A 46 9.43 -15.04 -12.03
C GLU A 46 10.06 -16.44 -12.13
N GLY A 47 9.26 -17.49 -11.91
CA GLY A 47 9.73 -18.87 -11.89
C GLY A 47 10.53 -19.26 -10.63
N GLY A 48 10.58 -18.37 -9.63
CA GLY A 48 11.12 -18.68 -8.31
C GLY A 48 10.32 -19.77 -7.61
N ASP A 49 11.01 -20.63 -6.87
CA ASP A 49 10.38 -21.61 -6.01
C ASP A 49 9.82 -20.91 -4.76
N TRP A 50 8.60 -21.28 -4.37
CA TRP A 50 7.93 -20.79 -3.16
C TRP A 50 8.41 -21.52 -1.89
N SER A 51 9.42 -22.39 -2.00
CA SER A 51 9.94 -23.15 -0.86
C SER A 51 10.47 -22.25 0.26
N ASP A 52 10.44 -22.83 1.47
CA ASP A 52 10.54 -22.23 2.82
C ASP A 52 11.80 -21.36 3.13
N ASP A 53 12.62 -21.02 2.14
CA ASP A 53 13.71 -20.03 2.22
C ASP A 53 13.23 -18.59 1.89
N GLY A 54 11.91 -18.37 1.92
CA GLY A 54 11.15 -17.20 1.45
C GLY A 54 11.36 -15.92 2.25
N TRP A 55 12.60 -15.45 2.36
CA TRP A 55 12.89 -14.15 2.93
C TRP A 55 12.44 -13.03 2.00
N GLN A 56 11.77 -12.04 2.58
CA GLN A 56 11.40 -10.80 1.93
C GLN A 56 12.07 -9.62 2.63
N MET A 57 12.22 -8.53 1.90
CA MET A 57 12.77 -7.29 2.43
C MET A 57 11.92 -6.11 1.99
N ALA A 58 11.57 -5.28 2.97
CA ALA A 58 10.94 -3.98 2.74
C ALA A 58 11.91 -2.87 3.14
N VAL A 59 11.97 -1.82 2.34
CA VAL A 59 12.77 -0.63 2.60
C VAL A 59 11.87 0.59 2.52
N SER A 60 11.78 1.34 3.61
CA SER A 60 10.99 2.57 3.66
C SER A 60 11.84 3.81 3.91
N ARG A 61 11.34 4.94 3.42
CA ARG A 61 11.94 6.27 3.56
C ARG A 61 10.88 7.30 3.89
N ASP A 62 11.02 7.95 5.03
CA ASP A 62 10.17 9.09 5.37
C ASP A 62 10.49 10.29 4.47
N ALA A 63 9.47 11.13 4.23
CA ALA A 63 9.64 12.38 3.49
C ALA A 63 10.38 13.44 4.32
N GLY A 64 10.82 14.52 3.66
CA GLY A 64 11.46 15.65 4.33
C GLY A 64 12.99 15.58 4.40
N PRO A 65 13.68 16.70 4.66
CA PRO A 65 15.15 16.78 4.75
C PRO A 65 15.80 15.70 5.63
N GLY A 66 15.19 15.40 6.78
CA GLY A 66 15.68 14.43 7.75
C GLY A 66 15.04 13.06 7.71
N GLY A 67 14.12 12.80 6.77
CA GLY A 67 13.35 11.55 6.75
C GLY A 67 14.26 10.32 6.75
N PRO A 68 14.23 9.42 7.74
CA PRO A 68 15.17 8.31 7.86
C PRO A 68 14.87 7.14 6.91
N TRP A 69 15.87 6.29 6.66
CA TRP A 69 15.67 4.96 6.06
C TRP A 69 15.35 3.94 7.15
N THR A 70 14.48 3.00 6.84
CA THR A 70 14.20 1.79 7.61
C THR A 70 14.26 0.57 6.69
N VAL A 71 14.90 -0.51 7.13
CA VAL A 71 14.94 -1.78 6.41
C VAL A 71 14.36 -2.87 7.30
N GLU A 72 13.41 -3.63 6.77
CA GLU A 72 12.72 -4.72 7.44
C GLU A 72 12.95 -6.02 6.66
N LEU A 73 13.11 -7.11 7.39
CA LEU A 73 13.23 -8.45 6.85
C LEU A 73 12.07 -9.27 7.40
N ASP A 74 11.48 -10.07 6.53
CA ASP A 74 10.45 -11.04 6.87
C ASP A 74 10.86 -12.42 6.38
N GLY A 75 10.56 -13.48 7.14
CA GLY A 75 10.95 -14.86 6.83
C GLY A 75 10.98 -15.75 8.07
N ASP A 76 10.94 -17.07 7.85
CA ASP A 76 10.77 -18.11 8.89
C ASP A 76 12.04 -18.40 9.74
N GLY A 77 12.91 -17.40 9.89
CA GLY A 77 14.16 -17.50 10.63
C GLY A 77 14.09 -17.13 12.11
N PRO A 78 15.23 -17.16 12.82
CA PRO A 78 15.29 -16.75 14.22
C PRO A 78 14.91 -15.27 14.38
N ALA A 79 14.10 -14.99 15.41
CA ALA A 79 13.58 -13.65 15.70
C ALA A 79 14.65 -12.56 15.96
N SER A 80 15.93 -12.91 16.12
CA SER A 80 17.03 -11.95 16.22
C SER A 80 18.40 -12.63 15.97
N GLY A 81 19.45 -11.83 15.78
CA GLY A 81 20.81 -12.32 15.58
C GLY A 81 21.15 -12.68 14.13
N VAL A 82 20.21 -12.43 13.22
CA VAL A 82 20.39 -12.56 11.78
C VAL A 82 21.29 -11.45 11.27
N ARG A 83 22.16 -11.77 10.33
CA ARG A 83 23.06 -10.83 9.64
C ARG A 83 22.67 -10.70 8.19
N LEU A 84 22.43 -9.47 7.74
CA LEU A 84 22.19 -9.16 6.34
C LEU A 84 23.50 -8.78 5.67
N TYR A 85 23.81 -9.32 4.49
CA TYR A 85 24.97 -8.98 3.69
C TYR A 85 24.55 -8.59 2.28
N VAL A 86 25.06 -7.49 1.75
CA VAL A 86 24.83 -7.11 0.35
C VAL A 86 25.99 -7.59 -0.54
N GLU A 87 25.73 -8.56 -1.40
CA GLU A 87 26.71 -9.10 -2.36
C GLU A 87 26.87 -8.17 -3.57
N GLY A 88 28.10 -8.06 -4.08
CA GLY A 88 28.40 -7.30 -5.30
C GLY A 88 28.55 -5.79 -5.11
N ALA A 89 28.42 -5.27 -3.89
CA ALA A 89 28.69 -3.87 -3.58
C ALA A 89 30.21 -3.58 -3.49
N PRO A 90 30.72 -2.44 -4.03
CA PRO A 90 32.16 -2.11 -4.03
C PRO A 90 32.75 -1.79 -2.65
N THR A 91 31.96 -1.20 -1.76
CA THR A 91 32.32 -0.96 -0.35
C THR A 91 31.84 -2.15 0.48
N ALA A 92 32.70 -2.61 1.41
CA ALA A 92 32.49 -3.74 2.33
C ALA A 92 31.01 -4.08 2.48
N SER A 93 30.62 -5.27 2.02
CA SER A 93 29.25 -5.78 2.02
C SER A 93 28.55 -5.36 3.31
N ALA A 94 27.57 -4.45 3.20
CA ALA A 94 26.92 -3.87 4.36
C ALA A 94 26.40 -5.01 5.23
N ALA A 95 26.95 -5.10 6.45
CA ALA A 95 26.66 -6.16 7.40
C ALA A 95 26.00 -5.54 8.63
N ALA A 96 24.75 -5.90 8.90
CA ALA A 96 24.02 -5.41 10.05
C ALA A 96 23.33 -6.57 10.78
N VAL A 97 23.22 -6.47 12.10
CA VAL A 97 22.56 -7.49 12.94
C VAL A 97 21.11 -7.11 13.19
N TRP A 98 20.18 -7.95 12.76
CA TRP A 98 18.76 -7.78 12.97
C TRP A 98 18.41 -8.08 14.43
N ARG A 99 17.78 -7.11 15.09
CA ARG A 99 17.38 -7.18 16.51
C ARG A 99 15.87 -7.29 16.67
N GLY A 100 15.22 -8.05 15.78
CA GLY A 100 13.83 -8.48 15.90
C GLY A 100 12.76 -7.44 15.62
N THR A 101 13.11 -6.30 15.02
CA THR A 101 12.10 -5.35 14.51
C THR A 101 12.50 -4.76 13.17
N ARG A 102 13.67 -4.12 13.06
CA ARG A 102 14.14 -3.43 11.84
C ARG A 102 15.57 -2.92 11.96
N PHE A 103 16.22 -2.65 10.82
CA PHE A 103 17.43 -1.83 10.75
C PHE A 103 17.05 -0.36 10.62
N THR A 104 17.77 0.51 11.32
CA THR A 104 17.55 1.97 11.31
C THR A 104 18.88 2.73 11.33
N GLY A 105 18.83 4.04 11.15
CA GLY A 105 20.01 4.91 11.29
C GLY A 105 21.13 4.55 10.32
N GLY A 106 22.36 4.47 10.84
CA GLY A 106 23.56 4.18 10.04
C GLY A 106 23.51 2.81 9.35
N ASP A 107 22.94 1.80 10.01
CA ASP A 107 22.82 0.45 9.44
C ASP A 107 21.90 0.46 8.22
N ALA A 108 20.70 1.05 8.35
CA ALA A 108 19.77 1.19 7.23
C ALA A 108 20.38 1.99 6.08
N LEU A 109 21.09 3.09 6.38
CA LEU A 109 21.78 3.89 5.37
C LEU A 109 22.86 3.10 4.63
N ALA A 110 23.65 2.30 5.35
CA ALA A 110 24.70 1.46 4.77
C ALA A 110 24.11 0.36 3.88
N ILE A 111 23.03 -0.30 4.34
CA ILE A 111 22.33 -1.34 3.56
C ILE A 111 21.77 -0.73 2.27
N VAL A 112 21.04 0.38 2.35
CA VAL A 112 20.45 1.06 1.17
C VAL A 112 21.53 1.52 0.19
N GLY A 113 22.62 2.11 0.69
CA GLY A 113 23.74 2.52 -0.15
C GLY A 113 24.40 1.34 -0.88
N ALA A 114 24.52 0.19 -0.22
CA ALA A 114 25.05 -1.02 -0.83
C ALA A 114 24.06 -1.63 -1.84
N MET A 115 22.75 -1.60 -1.56
CA MET A 115 21.70 -2.12 -2.44
C MET A 115 21.70 -1.47 -3.82
N ALA A 116 22.04 -0.18 -3.91
CA ALA A 116 22.06 0.58 -5.16
C ALA A 116 22.97 -0.03 -6.25
N ASN A 117 23.99 -0.77 -5.86
CA ASN A 117 24.95 -1.45 -6.76
C ASN A 117 25.09 -2.95 -6.44
N GLY A 118 24.27 -3.47 -5.52
CA GLY A 118 24.32 -4.85 -5.08
C GLY A 118 23.62 -5.79 -6.07
N LYS A 119 23.93 -7.08 -5.97
CA LYS A 119 23.31 -8.16 -6.75
C LYS A 119 22.27 -8.92 -5.95
N ALA A 120 22.57 -9.20 -4.68
CA ALA A 120 21.70 -9.94 -3.78
C ALA A 120 21.89 -9.48 -2.33
N ALA A 121 20.81 -9.49 -1.56
CA ALA A 121 20.82 -9.41 -0.11
C ALA A 121 20.82 -10.85 0.45
N VAL A 122 21.86 -11.22 1.18
CA VAL A 122 22.05 -12.55 1.75
C VAL A 122 21.83 -12.50 3.24
N VAL A 123 20.90 -13.31 3.70
CA VAL A 123 20.50 -13.42 5.09
C VAL A 123 21.23 -14.61 5.71
N ARG A 124 21.94 -14.38 6.82
CA ARG A 124 22.70 -15.41 7.54
C ARG A 124 22.32 -15.47 9.01
N ASP A 125 22.33 -16.67 9.59
CA ASP A 125 22.14 -16.85 11.03
C ASP A 125 23.37 -16.43 11.87
N GLY A 126 23.27 -16.59 13.19
CA GLY A 126 24.35 -16.31 14.13
C GLY A 126 25.59 -17.19 13.92
N ALA A 127 25.43 -18.41 13.38
CA ALA A 127 26.53 -19.32 13.02
C ALA A 127 27.16 -18.98 11.66
N GLY A 128 26.50 -18.14 10.85
CA GLY A 128 26.95 -17.72 9.54
C GLY A 128 26.43 -18.58 8.39
N LYS A 129 25.51 -19.52 8.65
CA LYS A 129 24.81 -20.27 7.60
C LYS A 129 23.88 -19.32 6.84
N GLN A 130 23.88 -19.40 5.52
CA GLN A 130 22.88 -18.71 4.70
C GLN A 130 21.51 -19.35 4.91
N ILE A 131 20.54 -18.51 5.24
CA ILE A 131 19.14 -18.91 5.50
C ILE A 131 18.16 -18.15 4.61
N GLY A 132 18.63 -17.21 3.79
CA GLY A 132 17.80 -16.46 2.85
C GLY A 132 18.63 -15.73 1.81
N ARG A 133 18.04 -15.51 0.64
CA ARG A 133 18.66 -14.76 -0.46
C ARG A 133 17.58 -14.00 -1.21
N ILE A 134 17.75 -12.68 -1.28
CA ILE A 134 16.81 -11.75 -1.90
C ILE A 134 17.49 -11.11 -3.11
N SER A 135 16.85 -11.17 -4.27
CA SER A 135 17.35 -10.50 -5.47
C SER A 135 17.37 -8.98 -5.28
N LEU A 136 18.42 -8.30 -5.74
CA LEU A 136 18.48 -6.83 -5.80
C LEU A 136 18.27 -6.30 -7.23
N SER A 137 17.79 -7.13 -8.14
CA SER A 137 17.43 -6.70 -9.49
C SER A 137 16.32 -5.65 -9.45
N GLY A 138 16.63 -4.42 -9.85
CA GLY A 138 15.67 -3.30 -9.87
C GLY A 138 15.75 -2.35 -8.68
N THR A 139 16.51 -2.66 -7.62
CA THR A 139 16.63 -1.79 -6.44
C THR A 139 17.16 -0.39 -6.78
N SER A 140 18.15 -0.29 -7.68
CA SER A 140 18.70 1.00 -8.11
C SER A 140 17.64 1.89 -8.76
N ALA A 141 16.74 1.32 -9.56
CA ALA A 141 15.63 2.05 -10.17
C ALA A 141 14.57 2.43 -9.13
N SER A 142 14.22 1.53 -8.22
CA SER A 142 13.30 1.81 -7.10
C SER A 142 13.82 2.93 -6.20
N LEU A 143 15.10 2.92 -5.84
CA LEU A 143 15.71 3.97 -5.03
C LEU A 143 15.76 5.32 -5.77
N ARG A 144 16.00 5.33 -7.09
CA ARG A 144 15.89 6.55 -7.92
C ARG A 144 14.46 7.08 -7.98
N PHE A 145 13.47 6.19 -8.01
CA PHE A 145 12.06 6.57 -7.94
C PHE A 145 11.77 7.27 -6.61
N ILE A 146 12.23 6.73 -5.48
CA ILE A 146 12.10 7.37 -4.16
C ILE A 146 12.82 8.75 -4.15
N ASP A 147 14.03 8.82 -4.70
CA ASP A 147 14.77 10.08 -4.82
C ASP A 147 13.98 11.13 -5.63
N ALA A 148 13.30 10.73 -6.70
CA ALA A 148 12.51 11.62 -7.53
C ALA A 148 11.23 12.09 -6.82
N GLU A 149 10.44 11.15 -6.27
CA GLU A 149 9.16 11.44 -5.62
C GLU A 149 9.31 12.36 -4.40
N GLN A 150 10.41 12.18 -3.66
CA GLN A 150 10.73 13.02 -2.50
C GLN A 150 11.53 14.29 -2.85
N GLY A 151 11.91 14.50 -4.13
CA GLY A 151 12.69 15.67 -4.53
C GLY A 151 14.14 15.67 -4.00
N ARG A 152 14.74 14.49 -3.82
CA ARG A 152 16.11 14.29 -3.34
C ARG A 152 17.14 14.22 -4.45
N ALA A 153 16.74 14.01 -5.71
CA ALA A 153 17.68 13.91 -6.83
C ALA A 153 18.59 15.15 -6.93
N GLY A 154 19.90 14.92 -7.02
CA GLY A 154 20.95 15.93 -7.02
C GLY A 154 21.29 16.51 -5.64
N THR A 155 20.71 15.99 -4.56
CA THR A 155 21.07 16.34 -3.18
C THR A 155 22.09 15.36 -2.60
N VAL A 156 22.74 15.77 -1.51
CA VAL A 156 23.62 14.89 -0.73
C VAL A 156 22.87 13.76 -0.02
N SER A 157 21.53 13.84 0.05
CA SER A 157 20.69 12.86 0.75
C SER A 157 20.03 11.83 -0.16
N ALA A 158 20.26 11.92 -1.48
CA ALA A 158 19.74 10.95 -2.44
C ALA A 158 20.41 9.57 -2.24
N ALA A 159 19.66 8.48 -2.43
CA ALA A 159 20.22 7.13 -2.35
C ALA A 159 21.07 6.78 -3.57
N VAL A 160 20.66 7.21 -4.77
CA VAL A 160 21.34 6.86 -6.02
C VAL A 160 21.63 8.08 -6.88
N ALA A 161 20.67 8.99 -7.03
CA ALA A 161 20.83 10.20 -7.83
C ALA A 161 21.50 11.32 -7.00
N THR A 162 22.68 11.06 -6.44
CA THR A 162 23.37 11.98 -5.53
C THR A 162 23.86 13.25 -6.25
N GLY A 163 24.08 14.30 -5.47
CA GLY A 163 24.69 15.55 -5.94
C GLY A 163 25.11 16.45 -4.79
N THR A 164 25.34 17.74 -5.08
CA THR A 164 25.93 18.68 -4.12
C THR A 164 24.91 19.56 -3.41
N LYS A 165 23.62 19.51 -3.78
CA LYS A 165 22.59 20.31 -3.11
C LYS A 165 22.45 19.85 -1.65
N PRO A 166 22.31 20.78 -0.69
CA PRO A 166 22.19 20.41 0.73
C PRO A 166 20.91 19.61 0.99
N ALA A 167 20.89 18.80 2.04
CA ALA A 167 19.70 18.03 2.43
C ALA A 167 18.48 18.93 2.74
N SER A 168 18.71 20.18 3.15
CA SER A 168 17.66 21.19 3.35
C SER A 168 16.94 21.63 2.06
N ALA A 169 17.47 21.27 0.88
CA ALA A 169 16.80 21.51 -0.41
C ALA A 169 15.68 20.49 -0.69
N VAL A 170 15.61 19.39 0.08
CA VAL A 170 14.52 18.41 -0.01
C VAL A 170 13.24 19.03 0.54
N PRO A 171 12.10 18.98 -0.18
CA PRO A 171 10.82 19.47 0.33
C PRO A 171 10.44 18.81 1.66
N ALA A 172 9.81 19.58 2.55
CA ALA A 172 9.21 19.03 3.77
C ALA A 172 8.11 17.99 3.42
N ALA A 173 7.88 17.05 4.34
CA ALA A 173 6.76 16.12 4.21
C ALA A 173 5.43 16.90 4.15
N PRO A 174 4.52 16.57 3.21
CA PRO A 174 3.15 17.08 3.25
C PRO A 174 2.49 16.75 4.59
N PRO A 175 1.59 17.62 5.11
CA PRO A 175 0.84 17.32 6.32
C PRO A 175 -0.10 16.14 6.08
N LEU A 176 -0.30 15.30 7.10
CA LEU A 176 -1.31 14.25 7.06
C LEU A 176 -2.70 14.85 6.87
N PRO A 177 -3.54 14.28 5.99
CA PRO A 177 -4.91 14.71 5.85
C PRO A 177 -5.69 14.39 7.13
N VAL A 178 -6.53 15.32 7.56
CA VAL A 178 -7.47 15.08 8.65
C VAL A 178 -8.72 14.44 8.07
N ILE A 179 -8.94 13.17 8.37
CA ILE A 179 -10.15 12.46 7.96
C ILE A 179 -11.22 12.66 9.02
N VAL A 180 -12.33 13.30 8.63
CA VAL A 180 -13.50 13.43 9.49
C VAL A 180 -14.29 12.14 9.42
N SER A 181 -14.24 11.34 10.49
CA SER A 181 -15.09 10.17 10.62
C SER A 181 -16.52 10.60 10.88
N VAL A 182 -17.42 10.25 9.97
CA VAL A 182 -18.86 10.48 10.15
C VAL A 182 -19.45 9.24 10.81
N ARG A 183 -20.04 9.43 11.99
CA ARG A 183 -20.78 8.35 12.65
C ARG A 183 -22.08 8.10 11.91
N ALA A 184 -22.23 6.91 11.36
CA ALA A 184 -23.49 6.42 10.83
C ALA A 184 -24.61 6.49 11.88
N THR A 185 -25.81 6.87 11.45
CA THR A 185 -26.99 7.01 12.33
C THR A 185 -28.23 6.37 11.69
N GLY A 186 -29.26 6.14 12.50
CA GLY A 186 -30.55 5.60 12.06
C GLY A 186 -30.61 4.07 12.07
N THR A 187 -31.62 3.54 11.39
CA THR A 187 -31.92 2.10 11.30
C THR A 187 -31.79 1.65 9.85
N SER A 188 -31.18 0.50 9.60
CA SER A 188 -31.07 -0.05 8.25
C SER A 188 -32.45 -0.42 7.72
N ALA A 189 -32.67 -0.15 6.43
CA ALA A 189 -33.93 -0.47 5.78
C ALA A 189 -34.14 -1.99 5.74
N ALA A 190 -35.39 -2.41 5.91
CA ALA A 190 -35.83 -3.72 5.45
C ALA A 190 -35.74 -3.76 3.92
N LEU A 191 -35.31 -4.90 3.38
CA LEU A 191 -35.32 -5.14 1.94
C LEU A 191 -36.56 -5.99 1.63
N SER A 192 -37.31 -5.62 0.60
CA SER A 192 -38.35 -6.51 0.07
C SER A 192 -37.71 -7.69 -0.64
N ASP A 193 -38.40 -8.82 -0.72
CA ASP A 193 -37.93 -10.00 -1.44
C ASP A 193 -37.58 -9.67 -2.90
N ALA A 194 -38.43 -8.86 -3.56
CA ALA A 194 -38.19 -8.40 -4.93
C ALA A 194 -36.90 -7.56 -5.07
N LEU A 195 -36.59 -6.70 -4.09
CA LEU A 195 -35.35 -5.92 -4.11
C LEU A 195 -34.14 -6.83 -3.83
N LEU A 196 -34.28 -7.77 -2.91
CA LEU A 196 -33.22 -8.73 -2.60
C LEU A 196 -32.89 -9.61 -3.82
N ASP A 197 -33.90 -10.13 -4.50
CA ASP A 197 -33.72 -10.90 -5.75
C ASP A 197 -33.05 -10.06 -6.83
N GLN A 198 -33.48 -8.81 -7.02
CA GLN A 198 -32.84 -7.88 -7.94
C GLN A 198 -31.34 -7.71 -7.62
N LEU A 199 -30.99 -7.50 -6.34
CA LEU A 199 -29.61 -7.30 -5.93
C LEU A 199 -28.74 -8.53 -6.18
N TRP A 200 -29.26 -9.73 -5.91
CA TRP A 200 -28.58 -11.01 -6.19
C TRP A 200 -28.35 -11.24 -7.68
N THR A 201 -29.29 -10.86 -8.54
CA THR A 201 -29.12 -10.93 -9.99
C THR A 201 -28.12 -9.90 -10.49
N GLN A 202 -28.18 -8.66 -10.00
CA GLN A 202 -27.28 -7.59 -10.43
C GLN A 202 -25.83 -7.78 -9.99
N SER A 203 -25.62 -8.45 -8.85
CA SER A 203 -24.27 -8.72 -8.34
C SER A 203 -23.60 -9.93 -8.99
N ASP A 204 -24.35 -10.77 -9.71
CA ASP A 204 -23.92 -12.06 -10.25
C ASP A 204 -23.42 -13.06 -9.18
N CYS A 205 -23.63 -12.74 -7.90
CA CYS A 205 -23.12 -13.54 -6.79
C CYS A 205 -23.96 -14.77 -6.50
N ALA A 206 -25.18 -14.83 -7.03
CA ALA A 206 -26.10 -15.94 -6.77
C ALA A 206 -25.55 -17.27 -7.31
N GLU A 207 -24.76 -17.23 -8.39
CA GLU A 207 -24.17 -18.42 -9.02
C GLU A 207 -23.12 -19.10 -8.14
N ASN A 208 -22.58 -18.39 -7.15
CA ASN A 208 -21.57 -18.91 -6.23
C ASN A 208 -22.15 -19.79 -5.11
N TYR A 209 -23.48 -19.97 -5.07
CA TYR A 209 -24.18 -20.71 -4.02
C TYR A 209 -25.11 -21.77 -4.63
N GLU A 210 -24.89 -23.03 -4.24
CA GLU A 210 -25.70 -24.16 -4.69
C GLU A 210 -27.12 -24.13 -4.10
N ASP A 211 -28.07 -24.69 -4.85
CA ASP A 211 -29.46 -24.91 -4.44
C ASP A 211 -30.21 -23.68 -3.89
N GLY A 212 -29.76 -22.47 -4.25
CA GLY A 212 -30.34 -21.21 -3.77
C GLY A 212 -30.09 -20.95 -2.29
N ASN A 213 -29.19 -21.69 -1.64
CA ASN A 213 -28.83 -21.51 -0.23
C ASN A 213 -27.91 -20.29 -0.06
N ARG A 214 -28.50 -19.11 -0.22
CA ARG A 214 -27.82 -17.81 -0.14
C ARG A 214 -27.64 -17.38 1.32
N PRO A 215 -26.44 -16.95 1.74
CA PRO A 215 -26.26 -16.37 3.05
C PRO A 215 -27.09 -15.10 3.26
N GLY A 216 -27.32 -14.73 4.52
CA GLY A 216 -27.94 -13.45 4.86
C GLY A 216 -27.10 -12.28 4.36
N VAL A 217 -27.77 -11.18 3.99
CA VAL A 217 -27.12 -9.96 3.53
C VAL A 217 -26.89 -8.98 4.69
N ASP A 218 -25.69 -8.43 4.77
CA ASP A 218 -25.35 -7.43 5.79
C ASP A 218 -25.92 -6.07 5.43
N ARG A 219 -26.46 -5.37 6.44
CA ARG A 219 -27.15 -4.09 6.26
C ARG A 219 -26.73 -3.09 7.32
N HIS A 220 -26.19 -1.96 6.88
CA HIS A 220 -25.71 -0.89 7.75
C HIS A 220 -26.41 0.42 7.41
N ALA A 221 -27.05 1.06 8.40
CA ALA A 221 -27.58 2.40 8.20
C ALA A 221 -26.43 3.38 7.95
N LEU A 222 -26.59 4.32 7.01
CA LEU A 222 -25.60 5.37 6.74
C LEU A 222 -26.06 6.75 7.22
N GLY A 223 -27.29 6.86 7.73
CA GLY A 223 -27.97 8.14 7.97
C GLY A 223 -28.72 8.64 6.74
N GLY A 224 -29.56 9.66 6.92
CA GLY A 224 -30.31 10.28 5.81
C GLY A 224 -31.26 9.35 5.06
N GLY A 225 -31.66 8.22 5.67
CA GLY A 225 -32.51 7.20 5.03
C GLY A 225 -31.76 6.25 4.08
N ALA A 226 -30.43 6.34 4.01
CA ALA A 226 -29.60 5.44 3.21
C ALA A 226 -29.16 4.20 4.02
N THR A 227 -29.09 3.06 3.35
CA THR A 227 -28.59 1.78 3.89
C THR A 227 -27.53 1.21 2.95
N LEU A 228 -26.35 0.92 3.47
CA LEU A 228 -25.38 0.05 2.80
C LEU A 228 -25.86 -1.39 2.92
N VAL A 229 -25.95 -2.08 1.79
CA VAL A 229 -26.27 -3.50 1.69
C VAL A 229 -25.06 -4.20 1.08
N LEU A 230 -24.55 -5.23 1.74
CA LEU A 230 -23.45 -6.05 1.24
C LEU A 230 -24.00 -7.41 0.81
N ILE A 231 -23.98 -7.67 -0.49
CA ILE A 231 -24.38 -8.97 -1.06
C ILE A 231 -23.17 -9.91 -1.01
N PRO A 232 -23.21 -11.00 -0.23
CA PRO A 232 -22.12 -11.96 -0.16
C PRO A 232 -21.83 -12.55 -1.54
N CYS A 233 -20.56 -12.59 -1.93
CA CYS A 233 -20.13 -13.06 -3.25
C CYS A 233 -19.14 -14.22 -3.20
N GLY A 234 -18.55 -14.49 -2.04
CA GLY A 234 -17.58 -15.57 -1.91
C GLY A 234 -16.98 -15.61 -0.52
N ALA A 235 -16.40 -16.75 -0.19
CA ALA A 235 -15.65 -16.94 1.04
C ALA A 235 -14.34 -17.68 0.70
N GLY A 236 -13.22 -17.12 1.15
CA GLY A 236 -11.94 -17.81 1.25
C GLY A 236 -11.75 -18.40 2.66
N ALA A 237 -10.56 -18.91 2.96
CA ALA A 237 -10.27 -19.54 4.26
C ALA A 237 -10.59 -18.65 5.48
N TYR A 238 -10.41 -17.33 5.36
CA TYR A 238 -10.67 -16.35 6.43
C TYR A 238 -11.15 -14.98 5.92
N ASN A 239 -11.47 -14.84 4.63
CA ASN A 239 -11.92 -13.60 4.00
C ASN A 239 -13.28 -13.80 3.33
N PHE A 240 -14.08 -12.76 3.22
CA PHE A 240 -15.40 -12.80 2.59
C PHE A 240 -15.50 -11.68 1.57
N SER A 241 -15.96 -12.01 0.36
CA SER A 241 -16.19 -11.00 -0.64
C SER A 241 -17.65 -10.57 -0.68
N SER A 242 -17.89 -9.29 -0.99
CA SER A 242 -19.24 -8.76 -1.15
C SER A 242 -19.34 -7.67 -2.20
N VAL A 243 -20.50 -7.60 -2.85
CA VAL A 243 -20.86 -6.49 -3.75
C VAL A 243 -21.69 -5.46 -2.97
N PRO A 244 -21.22 -4.21 -2.84
CA PRO A 244 -21.87 -3.20 -2.02
C PRO A 244 -22.89 -2.38 -2.84
N TYR A 245 -24.08 -2.21 -2.26
CA TYR A 245 -25.14 -1.36 -2.78
C TYR A 245 -25.57 -0.31 -1.75
N ILE A 246 -25.98 0.86 -2.23
CA ILE A 246 -26.67 1.86 -1.43
C ILE A 246 -28.16 1.79 -1.76
N VAL A 247 -28.97 1.48 -0.75
CA VAL A 247 -30.43 1.50 -0.84
C VAL A 247 -30.96 2.78 -0.21
N THR A 248 -31.83 3.49 -0.92
CA THR A 248 -32.54 4.67 -0.41
C THR A 248 -33.97 4.65 -0.95
N ALA A 249 -34.97 4.75 -0.07
CA ALA A 249 -36.38 4.68 -0.44
C ALA A 249 -36.74 3.47 -1.32
N GLY A 250 -36.16 2.30 -1.03
CA GLY A 250 -36.40 1.05 -1.76
C GLY A 250 -35.72 0.94 -3.13
N GLN A 251 -34.92 1.95 -3.53
CA GLN A 251 -34.14 1.92 -4.76
C GLN A 251 -32.68 1.63 -4.44
N ALA A 252 -32.08 0.69 -5.17
CA ALA A 252 -30.67 0.34 -5.03
C ALA A 252 -29.82 0.95 -6.14
N ARG A 253 -28.59 1.33 -5.78
CA ARG A 253 -27.51 1.64 -6.71
C ARG A 253 -26.23 1.00 -6.20
N VAL A 254 -25.33 0.62 -7.10
CA VAL A 254 -23.99 0.18 -6.73
C VAL A 254 -23.30 1.28 -5.90
N ALA A 255 -22.60 0.90 -4.84
CA ALA A 255 -21.86 1.85 -4.03
C ALA A 255 -20.69 2.45 -4.84
N ALA A 256 -20.49 3.76 -4.69
CA ALA A 256 -19.40 4.47 -5.34
C ALA A 256 -18.20 4.55 -4.40
N PHE A 257 -17.00 4.51 -4.97
CA PHE A 257 -15.74 4.58 -4.25
C PHE A 257 -14.82 5.61 -4.89
N ASP A 258 -13.95 6.22 -4.07
CA ASP A 258 -12.95 7.17 -4.56
C ASP A 258 -11.88 6.49 -5.43
N SER A 259 -11.63 5.21 -5.19
CA SER A 259 -10.83 4.31 -6.03
C SER A 259 -11.47 2.94 -6.11
N ALA A 260 -11.25 2.22 -7.22
CA ALA A 260 -11.77 0.88 -7.42
C ALA A 260 -11.31 -0.06 -6.27
N PRO A 261 -12.23 -0.66 -5.49
CA PRO A 261 -11.87 -1.47 -4.33
C PRO A 261 -11.69 -2.94 -4.70
N GLY A 262 -10.82 -3.63 -3.94
CA GLY A 262 -10.67 -5.09 -4.00
C GLY A 262 -10.46 -5.63 -5.41
N TRP A 263 -11.27 -6.63 -5.78
CA TRP A 263 -11.24 -7.24 -7.12
C TRP A 263 -12.27 -6.57 -8.03
N THR A 264 -11.91 -5.41 -8.56
CA THR A 264 -12.64 -4.78 -9.67
C THR A 264 -12.10 -5.27 -11.00
N GLY A 265 -12.68 -6.34 -11.53
CA GLY A 265 -12.58 -6.71 -12.94
C GLY A 265 -13.58 -5.93 -13.80
N ASP A 266 -14.12 -6.54 -14.86
CA ASP A 266 -15.18 -5.94 -15.70
C ASP A 266 -16.57 -5.93 -15.01
N GLY A 267 -16.66 -6.42 -13.76
CA GLY A 267 -17.88 -6.53 -12.97
C GLY A 267 -18.11 -5.40 -11.95
N PRO A 268 -19.17 -5.49 -11.13
CA PRO A 268 -19.40 -4.53 -10.05
C PRO A 268 -18.25 -4.56 -9.03
N PRO A 269 -18.02 -3.46 -8.27
CA PRO A 269 -16.97 -3.43 -7.27
C PRO A 269 -17.16 -4.53 -6.24
N MET A 270 -16.09 -5.28 -5.98
CA MET A 270 -16.09 -6.38 -5.02
C MET A 270 -15.15 -6.04 -3.86
N LEU A 271 -15.73 -5.91 -2.67
CA LEU A 271 -14.99 -5.80 -1.42
C LEU A 271 -14.48 -7.20 -1.04
N VAL A 272 -13.26 -7.31 -0.54
CA VAL A 272 -12.62 -8.55 -0.04
C VAL A 272 -11.97 -8.27 1.30
#